data_AF-F1LAK4-F1
#
_entry.id   AF-F1LAK4-F1
#
_cell.length_a   1.000
_cell.length_b   1.000
_cell.length_c   1.000
_cell.angle_alpha   90.00
_cell.angle_beta   90.00
_cell.angle_gamma   90.00
#
_symmetry.space_group_name_H-M   'P 1'
#
loop_
_entity.id
_entity.type
_entity.pdbx_description
1 polymer ?
#
loop_
_entity_poly.entity_id
_entity_poly.type
_entity_poly.pdbx_seq_one_letter_code
_entity_poly.pdbx_strand_id
1 'polypeptide(L)'
;MNILATHHPADKDYGHMKIEEPKTPYHQYSDSEEDSDGRGSRPRRVSLVGAVDPVKLAESIQAGSSQPPAFIEHAPSEDYDEESELTPEQIAHKREFEKKRKAHYNEGAALRHARELLAKEEESMD
;
A
#
# COMPACT_ATOMS: atom_id res chain seq x y z
N MET A 1 14.16 -1.23 21.57
CA MET A 1 14.23 -0.51 20.28
C MET A 1 14.39 -1.52 19.15
N ASN A 2 13.35 -1.74 18.35
CA ASN A 2 13.36 -2.66 17.19
C ASN A 2 14.07 -2.02 15.96
N ILE A 3 14.33 -0.71 16.01
CA ILE A 3 14.90 0.06 14.90
C ILE A 3 16.32 -0.42 14.52
N LEU A 4 17.11 -0.85 15.51
CA LEU A 4 18.44 -1.44 15.28
C LEU A 4 18.35 -2.83 14.64
N ALA A 5 17.25 -3.57 14.84
CA ALA A 5 17.07 -4.90 14.27
C ALA A 5 16.72 -4.84 12.78
N THR A 6 16.09 -3.75 12.31
CA THR A 6 15.84 -3.48 10.90
C THR A 6 16.98 -2.73 10.21
N HIS A 7 18.01 -2.31 10.96
CA HIS A 7 19.17 -1.66 10.37
C HIS A 7 20.05 -2.71 9.70
N HIS A 8 20.22 -2.60 8.38
CA HIS A 8 21.16 -3.43 7.63
C HIS A 8 22.59 -3.12 8.10
N PRO A 9 23.37 -4.09 8.61
CA PRO A 9 24.77 -3.87 8.95
C PRO A 9 25.55 -3.43 7.71
N ALA A 10 26.52 -2.54 7.89
CA ALA A 10 27.34 -1.99 6.81
C ALA A 10 28.07 -3.07 5.98
N ASP A 11 28.36 -4.22 6.60
CA ASP A 11 29.09 -5.33 5.98
C ASP A 11 28.21 -6.33 5.22
N LYS A 12 26.90 -6.08 5.10
CA LYS A 12 25.95 -7.05 4.52
C LYS A 12 25.13 -6.45 3.38
N ASP A 13 25.35 -7.01 2.20
CA ASP A 13 24.74 -6.59 0.94
C ASP A 13 23.52 -7.47 0.59
N TYR A 14 22.57 -7.57 1.54
CA TYR A 14 21.45 -8.51 1.49
C TYR A 14 20.77 -8.55 0.11
N GLY A 15 20.99 -9.64 -0.63
CA GLY A 15 20.30 -9.91 -1.88
C GLY A 15 20.80 -9.15 -3.12
N HIS A 16 21.85 -8.35 -3.03
CA HIS A 16 22.47 -7.70 -4.20
C HIS A 16 23.59 -8.53 -4.83
N MET A 17 24.17 -9.46 -4.06
CA MET A 17 25.07 -10.47 -4.60
C MET A 17 24.30 -11.55 -5.35
N LYS A 18 24.54 -11.65 -6.66
CA LYS A 18 24.13 -12.84 -7.43
C LYS A 18 24.99 -14.01 -6.98
N ILE A 19 24.37 -14.97 -6.30
CA ILE A 19 25.05 -16.18 -5.87
C ILE A 19 25.01 -17.14 -7.06
N GLU A 20 26.17 -17.61 -7.51
CA GLU A 20 26.33 -18.63 -8.56
C GLU A 20 26.02 -20.03 -8.00
N GLU A 21 24.89 -20.17 -7.30
CA GLU A 21 24.40 -21.45 -6.83
C GLU A 21 23.75 -22.22 -7.99
N PRO A 22 24.01 -23.53 -8.12
CA PRO A 22 23.34 -24.34 -9.12
C PRO A 22 21.83 -24.31 -8.90
N LYS A 23 21.07 -24.14 -9.99
CA LYS A 23 19.60 -24.10 -9.95
C LYS A 23 19.07 -25.32 -9.19
N THR A 24 18.28 -25.06 -8.15
CA THR A 24 17.59 -26.13 -7.45
C THR A 24 16.57 -26.78 -8.39
N PRO A 25 16.26 -28.08 -8.23
CA PRO A 25 15.31 -28.79 -9.11
C PRO A 25 13.92 -28.15 -9.23
N TYR A 26 13.57 -27.27 -8.29
CA TYR A 26 12.28 -26.57 -8.23
C TYR A 26 12.32 -25.15 -8.81
N HIS A 27 13.44 -24.67 -9.32
CA HIS A 27 13.58 -23.32 -9.90
C HIS A 27 12.61 -23.06 -11.07
N GLN A 28 12.20 -24.11 -11.79
CA GLN A 28 11.17 -24.02 -12.84
C GLN A 28 9.75 -23.71 -12.31
N TYR A 29 9.52 -23.80 -11.00
CA TYR A 29 8.23 -23.50 -10.37
C TYR A 29 8.24 -22.17 -9.59
N SER A 30 9.39 -21.50 -9.49
CA SER A 30 9.45 -20.14 -8.96
C SER A 30 9.10 -19.17 -10.08
N ASP A 31 8.00 -18.44 -9.88
CA ASP A 31 7.41 -17.44 -10.78
C ASP A 31 8.27 -16.16 -10.93
N SER A 32 9.58 -16.28 -10.69
CA SER A 32 10.53 -15.19 -10.80
C SER A 32 11.37 -15.44 -12.04
N GLU A 33 11.14 -14.59 -13.04
CA GLU A 33 11.93 -14.41 -14.27
C GLU A 33 11.59 -15.31 -15.48
N GLU A 34 10.31 -15.64 -15.73
CA GLU A 34 9.90 -16.02 -17.11
C GLU A 34 8.53 -15.43 -17.46
N ASP A 35 8.57 -14.33 -18.21
CA ASP A 35 7.44 -13.79 -18.97
C ASP A 35 7.09 -14.82 -20.06
N SER A 36 5.93 -15.47 -19.97
CA SER A 36 5.05 -15.88 -21.09
C SER A 36 4.12 -17.05 -20.71
N ASP A 37 2.83 -16.74 -20.75
CA ASP A 37 1.76 -17.62 -21.23
C ASP A 37 1.54 -18.98 -20.53
N GLY A 38 1.06 -18.93 -19.29
CA GLY A 38 0.52 -20.10 -18.60
C GLY A 38 -0.83 -19.80 -17.96
N ARG A 39 -1.93 -20.13 -18.65
CA ARG A 39 -3.29 -20.12 -18.07
C ARG A 39 -3.33 -21.00 -16.83
N GLY A 40 -3.27 -20.38 -15.66
CA GLY A 40 -3.47 -21.01 -14.37
C GLY A 40 -4.40 -20.16 -13.51
N SER A 41 -5.69 -20.11 -13.85
CA SER A 41 -6.71 -19.60 -12.92
C SER A 41 -6.77 -20.57 -11.73
N ARG A 42 -5.90 -20.35 -10.74
CA ARG A 42 -5.95 -21.05 -9.47
C ARG A 42 -7.03 -20.35 -8.63
N PRO A 43 -8.04 -21.09 -8.11
CA PRO A 43 -9.06 -20.48 -7.27
C PRO A 43 -8.41 -19.89 -6.01
N ARG A 44 -8.71 -18.61 -5.74
CA ARG A 44 -8.29 -17.93 -4.51
C ARG A 44 -8.72 -18.77 -3.31
N ARG A 45 -7.76 -19.18 -2.49
CA ARG A 45 -7.95 -20.13 -1.37
C ARG A 45 -8.71 -19.57 -0.17
N VAL A 46 -9.22 -18.34 -0.23
CA VAL A 46 -9.91 -17.70 0.89
C VAL A 46 -11.12 -16.92 0.37
N SER A 47 -12.28 -17.56 0.36
CA SER A 47 -13.54 -16.87 0.64
C SER A 47 -14.06 -17.40 1.98
N LEU A 48 -13.32 -17.12 3.05
CA LEU A 48 -13.64 -17.60 4.40
C LEU A 48 -14.10 -16.47 5.32
N VAL A 49 -15.00 -15.64 4.81
CA VAL A 49 -15.97 -14.94 5.67
C VAL A 49 -17.32 -15.30 5.07
N GLY A 50 -18.16 -16.00 5.83
CA GLY A 50 -19.51 -16.33 5.40
C GLY A 50 -20.26 -15.08 4.95
N ALA A 51 -21.31 -15.25 4.13
CA ALA A 51 -22.11 -14.14 3.65
C ALA A 51 -22.54 -13.25 4.84
N VAL A 52 -22.09 -11.99 4.83
CA VAL A 52 -22.46 -11.00 5.86
C VAL A 52 -23.92 -10.62 5.62
N ASP A 53 -24.73 -10.63 6.69
CA ASP A 53 -26.13 -10.20 6.63
C ASP A 53 -26.19 -8.69 6.33
N PRO A 54 -26.79 -8.28 5.20
CA PRO A 54 -26.78 -6.87 4.77
C PRO A 54 -27.51 -5.96 5.74
N VAL A 55 -28.54 -6.45 6.45
CA VAL A 55 -29.33 -5.65 7.40
C VAL A 55 -28.48 -5.31 8.62
N LYS A 56 -27.80 -6.32 9.19
CA LYS A 56 -26.91 -6.14 10.35
C LYS A 56 -25.73 -5.23 10.02
N LEU A 57 -25.21 -5.32 8.79
CA LEU A 57 -24.16 -4.44 8.33
C LEU A 57 -24.63 -2.97 8.30
N ALA A 58 -25.81 -2.71 7.72
CA ALA A 58 -26.38 -1.36 7.66
C ALA A 58 -26.61 -0.76 9.05
N GLU A 59 -27.18 -1.53 9.98
CA GLU A 59 -27.38 -1.11 11.38
C GLU A 59 -26.05 -0.78 12.07
N SER A 60 -25.00 -1.59 11.84
CA SER A 60 -23.69 -1.36 12.44
C SER A 60 -23.02 -0.07 11.93
N ILE A 61 -23.17 0.23 10.63
CA ILE A 61 -22.64 1.45 10.00
C ILE A 61 -23.37 2.68 10.56
N GLN A 62 -24.70 2.60 10.68
CA GLN A 62 -25.51 3.70 11.22
C GLN A 62 -25.23 3.97 12.71
N ALA A 63 -25.00 2.92 13.50
CA ALA A 63 -24.62 3.08 14.90
C ALA A 63 -23.24 3.76 15.05
N GLY A 64 -22.29 3.39 14.19
CA GLY A 64 -20.92 3.91 14.20
C GLY A 64 -20.76 5.33 13.63
N SER A 65 -21.72 5.83 12.84
CA SER A 65 -21.62 7.15 12.21
C SER A 65 -21.78 8.32 13.17
N SER A 66 -22.23 8.07 14.41
CA SER A 66 -22.45 9.09 15.43
C SER A 66 -21.16 9.53 16.13
N GLN A 67 -20.12 8.69 16.11
CA GLN A 67 -18.84 8.98 16.74
C GLN A 67 -17.83 9.39 15.68
N PRO A 68 -17.17 10.56 15.81
CA PRO A 68 -16.05 10.87 14.95
C PRO A 68 -14.97 9.80 15.13
N PRO A 69 -14.26 9.41 14.06
CA PRO A 69 -13.18 8.44 14.17
C PRO A 69 -12.18 8.91 15.22
N ALA A 70 -11.73 8.01 16.08
CA ALA A 70 -10.67 8.29 17.03
C ALA A 70 -9.41 8.66 16.24
N PHE A 71 -9.12 9.96 16.16
CA PHE A 71 -7.89 10.47 15.62
C PHE A 71 -6.96 10.76 16.80
N ILE A 72 -5.73 10.26 16.72
CA ILE A 72 -4.68 10.65 17.64
C ILE A 72 -4.37 12.11 17.30
N GLU A 73 -4.80 13.05 18.15
CA GLU A 73 -4.31 14.43 18.09
C GLU A 73 -2.79 14.35 18.03
N HIS A 74 -2.22 14.89 16.95
CA HIS A 74 -0.79 14.86 16.67
C HIS A 74 -0.02 15.06 17.97
N ALA A 75 0.68 14.01 18.42
CA ALA A 75 1.73 14.17 19.42
C ALA A 75 2.61 15.35 18.96
N PRO A 76 3.08 16.22 19.88
CA PRO A 76 3.89 17.37 19.50
C PRO A 76 4.99 16.86 18.57
N SER A 77 4.91 17.22 17.29
CA SER A 77 5.99 16.92 16.37
C SER A 77 7.12 17.79 16.86
N GLU A 78 8.04 17.21 17.61
CA GLU A 78 9.36 17.79 17.73
C GLU A 78 9.82 17.96 16.28
N ASP A 79 9.90 19.22 15.86
CA ASP A 79 10.27 19.67 14.52
C ASP A 79 11.76 19.37 14.32
N TYR A 80 12.11 18.09 14.38
CA TYR A 80 13.42 17.60 14.03
C TYR A 80 13.52 17.70 12.53
N ASP A 81 14.38 18.61 12.10
CA ASP A 81 14.78 18.74 10.72
C ASP A 81 15.58 17.50 10.31
N GLU A 82 14.89 16.41 9.98
CA GLU A 82 15.45 15.16 9.47
C GLU A 82 16.36 15.39 8.24
N GLU A 83 16.20 16.49 7.52
CA GLU A 83 17.06 16.81 6.38
C GLU A 83 18.45 17.27 6.80
N SER A 84 18.62 17.81 8.02
CA SER A 84 19.90 18.29 8.52
C SER A 84 20.94 17.19 8.78
N GLU A 85 20.49 15.95 8.99
CA GLU A 85 21.35 14.78 9.22
C GLU A 85 21.70 14.02 7.92
N LEU A 86 21.07 14.37 6.80
CA LEU A 86 21.20 13.65 5.53
C LEU A 86 22.27 14.25 4.63
N THR A 87 22.89 13.36 3.83
CA THR A 87 23.76 13.80 2.74
C THR A 87 22.95 14.47 1.62
N PRO A 88 23.55 15.35 0.80
CA PRO A 88 22.83 16.02 -0.29
C PRO A 88 22.19 15.06 -1.31
N GLU A 89 22.80 13.90 -1.54
CA GLU A 89 22.25 12.86 -2.43
C GLU A 89 21.00 12.19 -1.84
N GLN A 90 21.01 11.90 -0.53
CA GLN A 90 19.86 11.35 0.16
C GLN A 90 18.69 12.35 0.24
N ILE A 91 18.98 13.64 0.41
CA ILE A 91 17.96 14.70 0.37
C ILE A 91 17.31 14.75 -1.02
N ALA A 92 18.10 14.70 -2.09
CA ALA A 92 17.57 14.67 -3.46
C ALA A 92 16.67 13.44 -3.67
N HIS A 93 17.11 12.26 -3.24
CA HIS A 93 16.31 11.03 -3.32
C HIS A 93 15.00 11.11 -2.51
N LYS A 94 15.03 11.64 -1.28
CA LYS A 94 13.84 11.87 -0.44
C LYS A 94 12.85 12.80 -1.16
N ARG A 95 13.32 13.92 -1.71
CA ARG A 95 12.48 14.87 -2.46
C ARG A 95 11.86 14.26 -3.71
N GLU A 96 12.60 13.45 -4.45
CA GLU A 96 12.06 12.72 -5.60
C GLU A 96 11.00 11.71 -5.20
N PHE A 97 11.24 10.96 -4.13
CA PHE A 97 10.27 10.01 -3.58
C PHE A 97 8.99 10.73 -3.14
N GLU A 98 9.09 11.84 -2.42
CA GLU A 98 7.93 12.62 -1.99
C GLU A 98 7.13 13.16 -3.17
N LYS A 99 7.82 13.64 -4.21
CA LYS A 99 7.16 14.06 -5.45
C LYS A 99 6.40 12.91 -6.12
N LYS A 100 7.01 11.73 -6.22
CA LYS A 100 6.36 10.52 -6.77
C LYS A 100 5.17 10.10 -5.92
N ARG A 101 5.34 10.07 -4.59
CA ARG A 101 4.29 9.72 -3.63
C ARG A 101 3.08 10.67 -3.76
N LYS A 102 3.33 11.98 -3.85
CA LYS A 102 2.28 12.99 -4.04
C LYS A 102 1.54 12.81 -5.36
N ALA A 103 2.24 12.42 -6.44
CA ALA A 103 1.61 12.14 -7.72
C ALA A 103 0.79 10.84 -7.71
N HIS A 104 1.22 9.84 -6.93
CA HIS A 104 0.58 8.54 -6.82
C HIS A 104 -0.75 8.60 -6.07
N TYR A 105 -0.77 9.24 -4.90
CA TYR A 105 -1.97 9.34 -4.05
C TYR A 105 -2.87 10.51 -4.48
N ASN A 106 -3.58 10.35 -5.60
CA ASN A 106 -4.46 11.34 -6.20
C ASN A 106 -5.96 10.97 -6.12
N GLU A 107 -6.33 10.01 -5.27
CA GLU A 107 -7.67 9.40 -5.19
C GLU A 107 -8.78 10.43 -4.94
N GLY A 108 -8.47 11.54 -4.28
CA GLY A 108 -9.42 12.64 -4.06
C GLY A 108 -10.00 13.21 -5.36
N ALA A 109 -9.23 13.25 -6.45
CA ALA A 109 -9.72 13.66 -7.75
C ALA A 109 -10.66 12.61 -8.35
N ALA A 110 -10.31 11.33 -8.23
CA ALA A 110 -11.15 10.22 -8.69
C ALA A 110 -12.48 10.15 -7.93
N LEU A 111 -12.47 10.39 -6.61
CA LEU A 111 -13.68 10.43 -5.79
C LEU A 111 -14.63 11.56 -6.19
N ARG A 112 -14.10 12.75 -6.50
CA ARG A 112 -14.92 13.87 -7.00
C ARG A 112 -15.55 13.53 -8.34
N HIS A 113 -14.77 12.99 -9.26
CA HIS A 113 -15.27 12.59 -10.57
C HIS A 113 -16.34 11.49 -10.47
N ALA A 114 -16.13 10.48 -9.62
CA ALA A 114 -17.11 9.42 -9.39
C ALA A 114 -18.43 9.99 -8.83
N ARG A 115 -18.36 10.95 -7.90
CA ARG A 115 -19.54 11.64 -7.37
C ARG A 115 -20.31 12.40 -8.45
N GLU A 116 -19.62 13.07 -9.37
CA GLU A 116 -20.25 13.77 -10.50
C GLU A 116 -20.92 12.80 -11.48
N LEU A 117 -20.32 11.63 -11.74
CA LEU A 117 -20.91 10.61 -12.60
C LEU A 117 -22.21 10.05 -11.99
N LEU A 118 -22.20 9.73 -10.70
CA LEU A 118 -23.38 9.22 -10.00
C LEU A 118 -24.53 10.24 -10.00
N ALA A 119 -24.23 11.53 -9.80
CA ALA A 119 -25.24 12.58 -9.83
C ALA A 119 -25.89 12.73 -11.22
N LYS A 120 -25.10 12.60 -12.31
CA LYS A 120 -25.63 12.63 -13.68
C LYS A 120 -26.46 11.39 -14.01
N GLU A 121 -26.06 10.22 -13.50
CA GLU A 121 -26.83 8.99 -13.67
C GLU A 121 -28.19 9.08 -12.97
N GLU A 122 -28.22 9.64 -11.76
CA GLU A 122 -29.46 9.90 -11.01
C GLU A 122 -30.38 10.89 -11.75
N GLU A 123 -29.85 12.01 -12.26
CA GLU A 123 -30.62 12.98 -13.06
C GLU A 123 -31.17 12.39 -14.37
N SER A 124 -30.50 11.38 -14.94
CA SER A 124 -30.96 10.74 -16.19
C SER A 124 -32.04 9.66 -15.99
N MET A 125 -32.27 9.23 -14.75
CA MET A 125 -33.29 8.22 -14.40
C MET A 125 -34.63 8.82 -13.94
N ASP A 126 -34.65 10.11 -13.60
CA ASP A 126 -35.88 10.91 -13.38
C ASP A 126 -36.43 11.50 -14.70
#